data_AF-A0A7C8DF69-F1
#
_entry.id   AF-A0A7C8DF69-F1
#
_cell.length_a   1.000
_cell.length_b   1.000
_cell.length_c   1.000
_cell.angle_alpha   90.00
_cell.angle_beta   90.00
_cell.angle_gamma   90.00
#
_symmetry.space_group_name_H-M   'P 1'
#
loop_
_entity.id
_entity.type
_entity.pdbx_description
1 polymer ?
#
loop_
_entity_poly.entity_id
_entity_poly.type
_entity_poly.pdbx_seq_one_letter_code
_entity_poly.pdbx_strand_id
1 'polypeptide(L)' 'ALDGESPVEIEYPVAEYPSKIVSHNFAKKPVFEGTLNGIKGQYLILDIGGVNVRKYGGYHLELS' A
#
# COMPACT_ATOMS: atom_id res chain seq x y z
N ALA A 1 3.61 -16.89 19.51
CA ALA A 1 3.58 -17.73 18.30
C ALA A 1 2.61 -18.87 18.59
N LEU A 2 1.89 -19.38 17.59
CA LEU A 2 1.13 -20.62 17.77
C LEU A 2 2.14 -21.76 17.73
N ASP A 3 2.24 -22.53 18.81
CA ASP A 3 3.18 -23.63 18.89
C ASP A 3 2.81 -24.71 17.87
N GLY A 4 3.74 -25.04 16.96
CA GLY A 4 3.58 -26.10 15.97
C GLY A 4 3.10 -25.68 14.58
N GLU A 5 2.81 -24.40 14.34
CA GLU A 5 2.43 -23.91 13.01
C GLU A 5 3.57 -23.22 12.26
N SER A 6 3.71 -23.53 10.97
CA SER A 6 4.61 -22.81 10.06
C SER A 6 3.96 -21.51 9.56
N PRO A 7 4.72 -20.41 9.40
CA PRO A 7 4.21 -19.20 8.79
C PRO A 7 3.63 -19.48 7.39
N VAL A 8 2.49 -18.85 7.09
CA VAL A 8 1.93 -18.86 5.74
C VAL A 8 2.65 -17.79 4.92
N GLU A 9 3.27 -18.19 3.83
CA GLU A 9 3.79 -17.27 2.83
C GLU A 9 2.65 -16.83 1.90
N ILE A 10 2.51 -15.52 1.73
CA ILE A 10 1.50 -14.92 0.85
C ILE A 10 2.25 -14.14 -0.22
N GLU A 11 2.07 -14.55 -1.47
CA GLU A 11 2.53 -13.79 -2.63
C GLU A 11 1.52 -12.71 -2.97
N TYR A 12 1.97 -11.47 -2.98
CA TYR A 12 1.13 -10.33 -3.36
C TYR A 12 1.46 -9.90 -4.79
N PRO A 13 0.46 -9.46 -5.58
CA PRO A 13 0.71 -8.96 -6.91
C PRO A 13 1.41 -7.60 -6.84
N VAL A 14 2.70 -7.60 -7.20
CA VAL A 14 3.55 -6.42 -7.25
C VAL A 14 4.41 -6.49 -8.50
N ALA A 15 4.22 -5.57 -9.43
CA ALA A 15 5.04 -5.44 -10.63
C ALA A 15 6.43 -4.87 -10.29
N GLU A 16 6.45 -3.85 -9.43
CA GLU A 16 7.69 -3.20 -8.99
C GLU A 16 7.57 -2.74 -7.54
N TYR A 17 8.58 -3.05 -6.73
CA TYR A 17 8.66 -2.56 -5.36
C TYR A 17 9.29 -1.17 -5.33
N PRO A 18 8.75 -0.24 -4.51
CA PRO A 18 9.29 1.10 -4.43
C PRO A 18 10.70 1.05 -3.84
N SER A 19 11.65 1.75 -4.48
CA SER A 19 13.03 1.87 -4.00
C SER A 19 13.12 2.57 -2.64
N LYS A 20 12.12 3.39 -2.30
CA LYS A 20 12.01 4.09 -1.02
C LYS A 20 10.57 4.16 -0.55
N ILE A 21 10.35 3.88 0.72
CA ILE A 21 9.06 4.10 1.36
C ILE A 21 8.95 5.58 1.73
N VAL A 22 8.06 6.30 1.05
CA VAL A 22 7.73 7.70 1.35
C VAL A 22 6.39 7.74 2.07
N SER A 23 6.37 8.40 3.23
CA SER A 23 5.13 8.64 3.98
C SER A 23 4.45 9.89 3.44
N HIS A 24 3.22 9.73 2.95
CA HIS A 24 2.40 10.83 2.46
C HIS A 24 1.45 11.31 3.56
N ASN A 25 1.34 12.63 3.75
CA ASN A 25 0.44 13.23 4.73
C ASN A 25 -0.72 13.94 4.02
N PHE A 26 -1.89 13.31 4.05
CA PHE A 26 -3.07 13.81 3.35
C PHE A 26 -3.68 15.07 3.99
N ALA A 27 -3.37 15.37 5.25
CA ALA A 27 -3.78 16.63 5.87
C ALA A 27 -3.08 17.85 5.26
N LYS A 28 -1.87 17.66 4.72
CA LYS A 28 -1.11 18.72 4.03
C LYS A 28 -1.29 18.68 2.51
N LYS A 29 -1.46 17.48 1.94
CA LYS A 29 -1.63 17.27 0.51
C LYS A 29 -2.74 16.22 0.29
N PRO A 30 -4.01 16.64 0.12
CA PRO A 30 -5.15 15.73 0.12
C PRO A 30 -5.27 14.88 -1.14
N VAL A 31 -4.57 15.26 -2.21
CA VAL A 31 -4.54 14.53 -3.48
C VAL A 31 -3.25 13.73 -3.57
N PHE A 32 -3.40 12.44 -3.82
CA PHE A 32 -2.32 11.48 -4.02
C PHE A 32 -2.70 10.57 -5.19
N GLU A 33 -1.95 10.66 -6.28
CA GLU A 33 -2.29 10.06 -7.57
C GLU A 33 -1.01 9.57 -8.26
N GLY A 34 -1.06 8.39 -8.86
CA GLY A 34 0.05 7.76 -9.56
C GLY A 34 -0.37 6.41 -10.14
N THR A 35 0.59 5.67 -10.67
CA THR A 35 0.33 4.36 -11.28
C THR A 35 0.31 3.28 -10.20
N LEU A 36 -0.75 2.49 -10.11
CA LEU A 36 -0.82 1.33 -9.21
C LEU A 36 0.11 0.22 -9.70
N ASN A 37 1.20 -0.03 -8.97
CA ASN A 37 2.20 -1.05 -9.28
C ASN A 37 2.02 -2.33 -8.45
N GLY A 38 1.18 -2.32 -7.43
CA GLY A 38 0.87 -3.53 -6.67
C GLY A 38 0.14 -3.30 -5.36
N ILE A 39 -0.02 -4.39 -4.60
CA ILE A 39 -0.56 -4.37 -3.24
C ILE A 39 0.33 -5.15 -2.28
N LYS A 40 0.27 -4.85 -0.99
CA LYS A 40 0.86 -5.69 0.06
C LYS A 40 0.08 -5.55 1.36
N GLY A 41 -0.78 -6.53 1.65
CA GLY A 41 -1.72 -6.47 2.78
C GLY A 41 -2.60 -5.22 2.68
N GLN A 42 -2.51 -4.32 3.66
CA GLN A 42 -3.27 -3.06 3.70
C GLN A 42 -2.64 -1.90 2.90
N TYR A 43 -1.61 -2.18 2.08
CA TYR A 43 -0.93 -1.17 1.30
C TYR A 43 -1.29 -1.27 -0.18
N LEU A 44 -1.65 -0.13 -0.77
CA LEU A 44 -1.54 0.08 -2.22
C LEU A 44 -0.15 0.62 -2.51
N ILE A 45 0.52 0.08 -3.52
CA ILE A 45 1.86 0.48 -3.95
C ILE A 45 1.70 1.23 -5.27
N LEU A 46 1.98 2.54 -5.23
CA LEU A 46 2.06 3.36 -6.43
C LEU A 46 3.52 3.63 -6.78
N ASP A 47 3.78 3.99 -8.03
CA ASP A 47 5.08 4.48 -8.52
C ASP A 47 5.67 5.63 -7.67
N ILE A 48 4.80 6.44 -7.06
CA ILE A 48 5.17 7.55 -6.18
C ILE A 48 5.16 7.21 -4.67
N GLY A 49 4.94 5.95 -4.31
CA GLY A 49 5.03 5.44 -2.93
C GLY A 49 3.83 4.60 -2.47
N GLY A 50 3.90 4.14 -1.22
CA GLY A 50 2.88 3.28 -0.64
C GLY A 50 1.82 4.04 0.18
N VAL A 51 0.55 3.65 0.04
CA VAL A 51 -0.57 4.16 0.83
C VAL A 51 -1.14 3.07 1.70
N ASN A 52 -1.18 3.33 3.01
CA ASN A 52 -1.89 2.48 3.95
C ASN A 52 -3.39 2.83 3.94
N VAL A 53 -4.22 1.97 3.36
CA VAL A 53 -5.65 2.27 3.19
C VAL A 53 -6.41 2.33 4.51
N ARG A 54 -5.98 1.57 5.53
CA ARG A 54 -6.61 1.60 6.86
C ARG A 54 -6.39 2.93 7.57
N LYS A 55 -5.20 3.51 7.45
CA LYS A 55 -4.87 4.81 8.05
C LYS A 55 -5.71 5.94 7.47
N TYR A 56 -6.04 5.85 6.18
CA TYR A 56 -6.76 6.89 5.45
C TYR A 56 -8.21 6.48 5.12
N GLY A 57 -8.83 5.69 6.00
CA GLY A 57 -10.25 5.37 5.89
C GLY A 57 -11.11 6.65 5.81
N GLY A 58 -12.10 6.66 4.91
CA GLY A 58 -12.96 7.81 4.66
C GLY A 58 -12.54 8.72 3.50
N TYR A 59 -11.34 8.52 2.93
CA TYR A 59 -10.93 9.17 1.69
C TYR A 59 -11.53 8.45 0.49
N HIS A 60 -11.80 9.19 -0.59
CA HIS A 60 -12.25 8.62 -1.85
C HIS A 60 -11.05 8.04 -2.63
N LEU A 61 -11.27 6.90 -3.28
CA LEU A 61 -10.31 6.25 -4.15
C LEU A 61 -10.99 5.93 -5.47
N GLU A 62 -10.30 6.22 -6.56
CA GLU A 62 -10.71 5.95 -7.94
C GLU A 62 -9.58 5.21 -8.66
N LEU A 63 -9.95 4.27 -9.53
CA LEU A 63 -9.05 3.58 -10.46
C LEU A 63 -9.65 3.73 -11.85
N SER A 64 -8.80 4.00 -12.84
CA SER A 64 -9.19 4.23 -14.24
C SER A 64 -8.38 3.35 -15.19
#